data_AF-A0AAU9LP64-F1
#
_entry.id   AF-A0AAU9LP64-F1
#
_cell.length_a   1.000
_cell.length_b   1.000
_cell.length_c   1.000
_cell.angle_alpha   90.00
_cell.angle_beta   90.00
_cell.angle_gamma   90.00
#
_symmetry.space_group_name_H-M   'P 1'
#
loop_
_entity.id
_entity.type
_entity.pdbx_description
1 polymer ?
#
loop_
_entity_poly.entity_id
_entity_poly.type
_entity_poly.pdbx_seq_one_letter_code
_entity_poly.pdbx_strand_id
1 'polypeptide(L)'
;MLDELQKNLGFDENAMESSRMTLYRFGNTSSSSIWYELAYAEAKGRVKKGDRVWQIAFGSGFKCSSVVWLALRTVDYDEMNLWTDEIDEFPVDVDCDDGPLPIFFERSK
;
A
#
# COMPACT_ATOMS: atom_id res chain seq x y z
N MET A 1 -7.02 10.54 5.44
CA MET A 1 -7.12 9.29 6.24
C MET A 1 -5.75 8.65 6.43
N LEU A 2 -5.01 8.34 5.37
CA LEU A 2 -3.66 7.78 5.49
C LEU A 2 -2.73 8.69 6.33
N ASP A 3 -2.76 10.01 6.13
CA ASP A 3 -1.94 10.96 6.90
C ASP A 3 -2.29 10.99 8.39
N GLU A 4 -3.58 10.87 8.72
CA GLU A 4 -4.05 10.82 10.11
C GLU A 4 -3.62 9.52 10.78
N LEU A 5 -3.70 8.39 10.07
CA LEU A 5 -3.22 7.09 10.55
C LEU A 5 -1.70 7.09 10.76
N GLN A 6 -0.96 7.62 9.78
CA GLN A 6 0.50 7.78 9.86
C GLN A 6 0.89 8.57 11.11
N LYS A 7 0.24 9.73 11.33
CA LYS A 7 0.49 10.58 12.50
C LYS A 7 0.12 9.90 13.82
N ASN A 8 -1.04 9.25 13.88
CA ASN A 8 -1.55 8.65 15.11
C ASN A 8 -0.78 7.40 15.53
N LEU A 9 -0.27 6.62 14.57
CA LEU A 9 0.49 5.39 14.83
C LEU A 9 2.01 5.60 14.76
N GLY A 10 2.48 6.77 14.33
CA GLY A 10 3.89 7.10 14.23
C GLY A 10 4.61 6.33 13.12
N PHE A 11 3.93 6.05 12.01
CA PHE A 11 4.55 5.39 10.85
C PHE A 11 5.45 6.36 10.09
N ASP A 12 6.57 5.84 9.58
CA ASP A 12 7.46 6.58 8.69
C ASP A 12 6.95 6.54 7.23
N GLU A 13 7.59 7.32 6.35
CA GLU A 13 7.23 7.36 4.93
C GLU A 13 7.42 6.02 4.24
N ASN A 14 8.43 5.24 4.64
CA ASN A 14 8.69 3.92 4.06
C ASN A 14 7.56 2.93 4.35
N ALA A 15 6.97 2.99 5.54
CA ALA A 15 5.81 2.18 5.92
C ALA A 15 4.53 2.62 5.18
N MET A 16 4.41 3.91 4.86
CA MET A 16 3.25 4.46 4.15
C MET A 16 3.34 4.34 2.62
N GLU A 17 4.54 4.14 2.08
CA GLU A 17 4.81 4.07 0.64
C GLU A 17 3.89 3.07 -0.06
N SER A 18 3.77 1.84 0.45
CA SER A 18 2.93 0.80 -0.17
C SER A 18 1.48 1.24 -0.31
N SER A 19 0.90 1.84 0.73
CA SER A 19 -0.48 2.33 0.72
C SER A 19 -0.66 3.52 -0.22
N ARG A 20 0.30 4.46 -0.23
CA ARG A 20 0.25 5.63 -1.12
C ARG A 20 0.41 5.25 -2.59
N MET A 21 1.38 4.40 -2.93
CA MET A 21 1.64 3.98 -4.31
C MET A 21 0.52 3.10 -4.85
N THR A 22 -0.02 2.19 -4.02
CA THR A 22 -1.20 1.39 -4.38
C THR A 22 -2.40 2.28 -4.65
N LEU A 23 -2.67 3.26 -3.77
CA LEU A 23 -3.77 4.19 -3.95
C LEU A 23 -3.56 5.07 -5.20
N TYR A 24 -2.34 5.53 -5.46
CA TYR A 24 -2.00 6.30 -6.66
C TYR A 24 -2.28 5.51 -7.93
N ARG A 25 -1.82 4.27 -8.01
CA ARG A 25 -1.91 3.45 -9.23
C ARG A 25 -3.30 2.87 -9.47
N PHE A 26 -3.90 2.26 -8.45
CA PHE A 26 -5.12 1.47 -8.59
C PHE A 26 -6.36 2.16 -8.01
N GLY A 27 -6.19 3.28 -7.31
CA GLY A 27 -7.26 3.87 -6.53
C GLY A 27 -7.66 2.99 -5.34
N ASN A 28 -8.80 3.34 -4.73
CA ASN A 28 -9.37 2.53 -3.66
C ASN A 28 -10.15 1.35 -4.27
N THR A 29 -9.53 0.17 -4.29
CA THR A 29 -10.18 -1.07 -4.76
C THR A 29 -11.00 -1.75 -3.65
N SER A 30 -11.46 -0.97 -2.66
CA SER A 30 -12.17 -1.46 -1.48
C SER A 30 -11.32 -2.46 -0.69
N SER A 31 -11.91 -3.56 -0.23
CA SER A 31 -11.27 -4.57 0.62
C SER A 31 -10.05 -5.25 -0.02
N SER A 32 -9.89 -5.23 -1.35
CA SER A 32 -8.72 -5.82 -1.99
C SER A 32 -7.46 -4.96 -1.89
N SER A 33 -7.56 -3.66 -1.57
CA SER A 33 -6.42 -2.73 -1.58
C SER A 33 -5.24 -3.23 -0.75
N ILE A 34 -5.50 -3.83 0.42
CA ILE A 34 -4.46 -4.37 1.31
C ILE A 34 -3.61 -5.49 0.68
N TRP A 35 -4.14 -6.21 -0.30
CA TRP A 35 -3.40 -7.25 -1.02
C TRP A 35 -2.53 -6.67 -2.11
N TYR A 36 -2.98 -5.60 -2.77
CA TYR A 36 -2.15 -4.84 -3.70
C TYR A 36 -0.99 -4.15 -2.97
N GLU A 37 -1.23 -3.65 -1.75
CA GLU A 37 -0.19 -3.08 -0.88
C GLU A 37 0.85 -4.12 -0.45
N LEU A 38 0.40 -5.33 -0.11
CA LEU A 38 1.31 -6.45 0.20
C LEU A 38 2.12 -6.84 -1.03
N ALA A 39 1.48 -6.97 -2.19
CA ALA A 39 2.15 -7.28 -3.45
C ALA A 39 3.19 -6.20 -3.82
N TYR A 40 2.92 -4.92 -3.53
CA TYR A 40 3.91 -3.85 -3.71
C TYR A 40 5.14 -4.07 -2.83
N ALA A 41 4.93 -4.37 -1.54
CA ALA A 41 6.04 -4.64 -0.62
C ALA A 41 6.85 -5.88 -1.02
N GLU A 42 6.18 -6.92 -1.52
CA GLU A 42 6.81 -8.12 -2.08
C GLU A 42 7.64 -7.79 -3.32
N ALA A 43 7.10 -7.01 -4.27
CA ALA A 43 7.81 -6.61 -5.48
C ALA A 43 9.00 -5.68 -5.19
N LYS A 44 8.96 -4.89 -4.12
CA LYS A 44 10.11 -4.13 -3.60
C LYS A 44 11.16 -4.99 -2.89
N GLY A 45 10.95 -6.31 -2.80
CA GLY A 45 11.84 -7.22 -2.07
C GLY A 45 11.90 -6.93 -0.56
N ARG A 46 10.84 -6.30 0.00
CA ARG A 46 10.76 -5.91 1.43
C ARG A 46 10.24 -7.02 2.33
N VAL A 47 9.82 -8.16 1.75
CA VAL A 47 9.28 -9.30 2.49
C VAL A 47 10.27 -10.47 2.47
N LYS A 48 11.08 -10.61 3.52
CA LYS A 48 12.10 -11.66 3.63
C LYS A 48 11.69 -12.73 4.63
N LYS A 49 12.25 -13.94 4.49
CA LYS A 49 11.98 -15.04 5.42
C LYS A 49 12.27 -14.61 6.87
N GLY A 50 11.29 -14.78 7.74
CA GLY A 50 11.35 -14.40 9.15
C GLY A 50 10.76 -13.02 9.47
N ASP A 51 10.52 -12.19 8.45
CA ASP A 51 9.92 -10.87 8.64
C ASP A 51 8.46 -10.99 9.07
N ARG A 52 7.99 -9.96 9.79
CA ARG A 52 6.59 -9.82 10.16
C ARG A 52 5.96 -8.70 9.38
N VAL A 53 4.81 -8.99 8.76
CA VAL A 53 4.03 -7.99 8.04
C VAL A 53 2.75 -7.73 8.82
N TRP A 54 2.50 -6.46 9.18
CA TRP A 54 1.28 -6.05 9.86
C TRP A 54 0.35 -5.37 8.86
N GLN A 55 -0.80 -6.00 8.59
CA GLN A 55 -1.85 -5.41 7.78
C GLN A 55 -2.94 -4.84 8.68
N ILE A 56 -3.32 -3.58 8.40
CA ILE A 56 -4.39 -2.87 9.07
C ILE A 56 -5.36 -2.37 8.01
N ALA A 57 -6.62 -2.80 8.08
CA ALA A 57 -7.67 -2.40 7.16
C ALA A 57 -8.80 -1.72 7.92
N PHE A 58 -9.27 -0.58 7.40
CA PHE A 58 -10.42 0.12 7.95
C PHE A 58 -11.59 0.06 6.98
N GLY A 59 -12.77 -0.29 7.50
CA GLY A 59 -14.01 -0.38 6.73
C GLY A 59 -15.09 0.57 7.24
N SER A 60 -16.24 0.56 6.58
CA SER A 60 -17.40 1.37 7.00
C SER A 60 -17.88 0.99 8.39
N GLY A 61 -18.26 2.00 9.18
CA GLY A 61 -18.84 1.82 10.52
C GLY A 61 -17.82 1.51 11.63
N PHE A 62 -16.68 2.21 11.65
CA PHE A 62 -15.62 2.09 12.68
C PHE A 62 -15.02 0.68 12.83
N LYS A 63 -15.08 -0.14 11.78
CA LYS A 63 -14.49 -1.48 11.79
C LYS A 63 -13.03 -1.40 11.41
N CYS A 64 -12.18 -1.99 12.25
CA CYS A 64 -10.76 -2.19 11.99
C CYS A 64 -10.47 -3.70 11.98
N SER A 65 -9.81 -4.17 10.93
CA SER A 65 -9.24 -5.52 10.87
C SER A 65 -7.72 -5.39 10.94
N SER A 66 -7.10 -6.19 11.79
CA SER A 66 -5.66 -6.18 12.01
C SER A 66 -5.13 -7.61 12.03
N VAL A 67 -4.15 -7.91 11.19
CA VAL A 67 -3.52 -9.23 11.08
C VAL A 67 -2.01 -9.09 10.99
N VAL A 68 -1.29 -9.93 11.73
CA VAL A 68 0.17 -10.03 11.66
C VAL A 68 0.55 -11.35 11.02
N TRP A 69 1.27 -11.26 9.91
CA TRP A 69 1.78 -12.39 9.14
C TRP A 69 3.26 -12.63 9.47
N LEU A 70 3.70 -13.88 9.38
CA LEU A 70 5.12 -14.25 9.42
C LEU A 70 5.53 -14.77 8.03
N ALA A 71 6.51 -14.14 7.41
CA ALA A 71 7.03 -14.56 6.13
C ALA A 71 7.81 -15.88 6.29
N LEU A 72 7.27 -16.98 5.77
CA LEU A 72 7.90 -18.30 5.85
C LEU A 72 9.01 -18.51 4.82
N ARG A 73 9.00 -17.69 3.76
CA ARG A 73 9.99 -17.65 2.68
C ARG A 73 10.31 -16.19 2.34
N THR A 74 11.46 -15.97 1.70
CA THR A 74 11.76 -14.68 1.06
C THR A 74 10.98 -14.60 -0.24
N VAL A 75 10.40 -13.44 -0.51
CA VAL A 75 9.72 -13.10 -1.77
C VAL A 75 10.59 -12.05 -2.45
N ASP A 76 11.21 -12.41 -3.57
CA ASP A 76 12.17 -11.59 -4.30
C ASP A 76 11.64 -11.15 -5.67
N TYR A 77 11.26 -12.11 -6.52
CA TYR A 77 10.68 -11.85 -7.84
C TYR A 77 9.60 -12.90 -8.12
N ASP A 78 8.40 -12.41 -8.43
CA ASP A 78 7.27 -13.26 -8.80
C ASP A 78 6.68 -12.72 -10.11
N GLU A 79 6.76 -13.51 -11.19
CA GLU A 79 6.17 -13.17 -12.50
C GLU A 79 4.65 -12.95 -12.41
N MET A 80 3.99 -13.50 -11.37
CA MET A 80 2.55 -13.32 -11.16
C MET A 80 2.20 -12.04 -10.38
N ASN A 81 3.18 -11.29 -9.89
CA ASN A 81 2.92 -10.06 -9.13
C ASN A 81 2.66 -8.87 -10.08
N LEU A 82 1.53 -8.18 -9.86
CA LEU A 82 1.02 -7.08 -10.70
C LEU A 82 1.91 -5.84 -10.72
N TRP A 83 2.89 -5.78 -9.82
CA TRP A 83 3.87 -4.71 -9.77
C TRP A 83 5.15 -5.04 -10.49
N THR A 84 5.45 -6.31 -10.77
CA THR A 84 6.77 -6.78 -11.21
C THR A 84 7.32 -6.05 -12.42
N ASP A 85 6.48 -5.73 -13.40
CA ASP A 85 6.91 -5.10 -14.66
C ASP A 85 7.23 -3.60 -14.54
N GLU A 86 6.74 -2.94 -13.49
CA GLU A 86 6.84 -1.47 -13.35
C GLU A 86 7.24 -1.01 -11.95
N ILE A 87 7.57 -1.93 -11.04
CA ILE A 87 7.89 -1.60 -9.65
C ILE A 87 9.09 -0.65 -9.53
N ASP A 88 10.00 -0.69 -10.51
CA ASP A 88 11.17 0.18 -10.58
C ASP A 88 10.82 1.64 -10.87
N GLU A 89 9.62 1.93 -11.39
CA GLU A 89 9.12 3.30 -11.63
C GLU A 89 8.59 3.98 -10.36
N PHE A 90 8.46 3.23 -9.26
CA PHE A 90 7.96 3.70 -7.97
C PHE A 90 9.09 3.86 -6.95
N PRO A 91 8.95 4.70 -5.90
CA PRO A 91 7.81 5.56 -5.64
C PRO A 91 7.81 6.81 -6.54
N VAL A 92 6.61 7.28 -6.86
CA VAL A 92 6.41 8.57 -7.53
C VAL A 92 6.19 9.67 -6.49
N ASP A 93 6.66 10.88 -6.78
CA ASP A 93 6.38 12.05 -5.94
C ASP A 93 4.94 12.52 -6.18
N VAL A 94 4.08 12.33 -5.18
CA VAL A 94 2.65 12.66 -5.24
C VAL A 94 2.38 14.13 -4.92
N ASP A 95 3.38 14.88 -4.44
CA ASP A 95 3.27 16.28 -4.02
C ASP A 95 3.74 17.27 -5.09
N CYS A 96 4.28 16.81 -6.22
CA CYS A 96 4.61 17.66 -7.38
C CYS A 96 3.34 17.98 -8.18
N ASP A 97 2.75 19.14 -7.88
CA ASP A 97 1.59 19.75 -8.53
C ASP A 97 1.87 20.09 -10.02
N ASP A 98 1.63 19.15 -10.92
CA ASP A 98 1.46 19.39 -12.36
C ASP A 98 0.12 18.77 -12.84
N GLY A 99 -0.99 19.35 -12.38
CA GLY A 99 -2.32 19.14 -12.95
C GLY A 99 -3.24 18.22 -12.15
N PRO A 100 -4.56 18.24 -12.45
CA PRO A 100 -5.53 17.45 -11.71
C PRO A 100 -5.19 15.96 -11.84
N LEU A 101 -5.02 15.31 -10.69
CA LEU A 101 -4.93 13.86 -10.57
C LEU A 101 -5.97 13.20 -11.49
N PRO A 102 -5.60 12.22 -12.35
CA PRO A 102 -6.53 11.64 -13.32
C PRO A 102 -7.64 10.77 -12.69
N ILE A 103 -7.79 10.79 -11.37
CA ILE A 103 -8.75 9.95 -10.65
C ILE A 103 -9.57 10.85 -9.74
N PHE A 104 -10.81 11.10 -10.17
CA PHE A 104 -11.85 11.75 -9.40
C PHE A 104 -11.88 11.23 -7.95
N PHE A 105 -11.41 12.04 -7.01
CA PHE A 105 -11.77 11.87 -5.61
C PHE A 105 -13.18 12.44 -5.44
N GLU A 106 -14.19 11.70 -5.87
CA GLU A 106 -15.58 12.07 -5.59
C GLU A 106 -15.82 11.88 -4.09
N ARG A 107 -15.81 13.00 -3.36
CA ARG A 107 -16.20 13.06 -1.95
C ARG A 107 -17.67 12.60 -1.89
N SER A 108 -17.93 11.42 -1.37
CA SER A 108 -19.31 11.02 -1.04
C SER A 108 -19.92 12.10 -0.17
N LYS A 109 -21.07 12.60 -0.62
CA LYS A 109 -21.95 13.47 0.18
C LYS A 109 -22.34 12.80 1.49
#